data_AF-A0A318HVH6-F1
#
_entry.id   AF-A0A318HVH6-F1
#
_cell.length_a   1.000
_cell.length_b   1.000
_cell.length_c   1.000
_cell.angle_alpha   90.00
_cell.angle_beta   90.00
_cell.angle_gamma   90.00
#
_symmetry.space_group_name_H-M   'P 1'
#
loop_
_entity.id
_entity.type
_entity.pdbx_description
1 polymer ?
#
loop_
_entity_poly.entity_id
_entity_poly.type
_entity_poly.pdbx_seq_one_letter_code
_entity_poly.pdbx_strand_id
1 'polypeptide(L)'
;MKNFKLFSLLAVMVVAFSAMFVACSSKNSDDENQQLNTITNTSGTFEINNAFFSDAGDSYKISLYTNSGNNNVTFVYPKSKVGQSLAASELGAWSFKSNDLSVDGKLQTLATGSYITVNSLADGQISLVYNLYQTRKSGDVHVYGNYTGAIKQLPLL
;
A
#
# COMPACT_ATOMS: atom_id res chain seq x y z
N MET A 1 8.98 -73.33 23.92
CA MET A 1 7.57 -72.94 23.74
C MET A 1 7.46 -71.46 24.13
N LYS A 2 7.31 -70.57 23.14
CA LYS A 2 6.14 -69.67 23.00
C LYS A 2 5.91 -68.80 24.25
N ASN A 3 6.30 -67.52 24.27
CA ASN A 3 5.46 -66.33 24.00
C ASN A 3 5.82 -65.30 25.11
N PHE A 4 5.74 -63.98 25.05
CA PHE A 4 5.29 -62.97 24.08
C PHE A 4 5.90 -61.62 24.53
N LYS A 5 6.03 -60.68 23.59
CA LYS A 5 6.59 -59.33 23.73
C LYS A 5 5.72 -58.42 24.61
N LEU A 6 6.33 -57.41 25.26
CA LEU A 6 5.70 -56.08 25.33
C LEU A 6 6.77 -54.98 25.47
N PHE A 7 6.98 -54.25 24.37
CA PHE A 7 7.55 -52.91 24.39
C PHE A 7 6.53 -51.99 25.07
N SER A 8 6.93 -51.24 26.09
CA SER A 8 6.14 -50.11 26.57
C SER A 8 7.01 -48.86 26.62
N LEU A 9 6.50 -47.84 25.94
CA LEU A 9 7.10 -46.59 25.52
C LEU A 9 7.64 -45.74 26.68
N LEU A 10 8.88 -45.29 26.54
CA LEU A 10 9.45 -44.19 27.31
C LEU A 10 8.93 -42.86 26.73
N ALA A 11 7.88 -42.29 27.31
CA ALA A 11 7.44 -40.94 26.97
C ALA A 11 8.22 -39.92 27.83
N VAL A 12 9.26 -39.34 27.25
CA VAL A 12 9.98 -38.21 27.87
C VAL A 12 9.12 -36.97 27.72
N MET A 13 8.58 -36.49 28.83
CA MET A 13 7.92 -35.19 28.95
C MET A 13 8.98 -34.10 28.84
N VAL A 14 8.93 -33.27 27.79
CA VAL A 14 9.72 -32.03 27.70
C VAL A 14 8.81 -30.86 28.04
N VAL A 15 9.11 -30.21 29.17
CA VAL A 15 8.43 -29.02 29.67
C VAL A 15 9.15 -27.77 29.16
N ALA A 16 8.35 -26.87 28.61
CA ALA A 16 8.47 -25.41 28.51
C ALA A 16 9.72 -24.76 27.89
N PHE A 17 9.48 -23.97 26.83
CA PHE A 17 10.02 -22.62 26.76
C PHE A 17 8.91 -21.64 26.39
N SER A 18 8.62 -20.77 27.34
CA SER A 18 7.84 -19.55 27.19
C SER A 18 8.56 -18.57 26.27
N ALA A 19 7.97 -18.27 25.12
CA ALA A 19 8.23 -17.01 24.42
C ALA A 19 6.89 -16.28 24.32
N MET A 20 6.56 -15.54 25.39
CA MET A 20 5.67 -14.39 25.26
C MET A 20 6.41 -13.36 24.39
N PHE A 21 6.15 -13.37 23.08
CA PHE A 21 6.18 -12.13 22.31
C PHE A 21 4.74 -11.65 22.22
N VAL A 22 4.25 -11.09 23.33
CA VAL A 22 3.17 -10.10 23.26
C VAL A 22 3.84 -8.84 22.72
N ALA A 23 3.89 -8.74 21.39
CA ALA A 23 4.11 -7.45 20.76
C ALA A 23 2.85 -6.61 21.05
N CYS A 24 2.91 -5.80 22.10
CA CYS A 24 2.01 -4.67 22.26
C CYS A 24 2.27 -3.69 21.11
N SER A 25 1.61 -3.88 19.97
CA SER A 25 1.42 -2.81 19.00
C SER A 25 0.16 -2.06 19.41
N SER A 26 0.38 -0.96 20.11
CA SER A 26 -0.66 0.00 20.45
C SER A 26 -1.09 0.76 19.19
N LYS A 27 -2.33 0.51 18.75
CA LYS A 27 -3.24 1.46 18.06
C LYS A 27 -2.79 2.00 16.69
N ASN A 28 -3.32 1.39 15.63
CA ASN A 28 -4.38 2.00 14.83
C ASN A 28 -5.10 0.92 14.02
N SER A 29 -6.35 0.66 14.36
CA SER A 29 -7.13 -0.49 13.91
C SER A 29 -7.79 -0.28 12.54
N ASP A 30 -7.11 0.39 11.60
CA ASP A 30 -7.65 0.69 10.27
C ASP A 30 -6.84 0.05 9.12
N ASP A 31 -5.62 -0.44 9.37
CA ASP A 31 -4.74 -0.99 8.33
C ASP A 31 -4.88 -2.51 8.08
N GLU A 32 -5.45 -3.28 9.02
CA GLU A 32 -5.41 -4.75 8.94
C GLU A 32 -6.41 -5.40 7.98
N ASN A 33 -7.25 -4.62 7.30
CA ASN A 33 -8.26 -5.17 6.39
C ASN A 33 -8.43 -4.38 5.08
N GLN A 34 -7.40 -3.64 4.66
CA GLN A 34 -7.43 -2.97 3.37
C GLN A 34 -7.51 -4.01 2.24
N GLN A 35 -8.59 -3.96 1.46
CA GLN A 35 -8.77 -4.86 0.33
C GLN A 35 -7.61 -4.68 -0.68
N LEU A 36 -6.98 -5.79 -1.07
CA LEU A 36 -5.85 -5.77 -2.00
C LEU A 36 -6.26 -5.19 -3.35
N ASN A 37 -5.35 -4.44 -3.96
CA ASN A 37 -5.51 -3.89 -5.32
C ASN A 37 -6.78 -3.03 -5.47
N THR A 38 -7.00 -2.13 -4.52
CA THR A 38 -8.15 -1.22 -4.54
C THR A 38 -7.75 0.25 -4.39
N ILE A 39 -8.66 1.11 -4.85
CA ILE A 39 -8.73 2.54 -4.56
C ILE A 39 -10.00 2.75 -3.73
N THR A 40 -9.87 3.35 -2.56
CA THR A 40 -10.99 3.81 -1.76
C THR A 40 -11.01 5.33 -1.69
N ASN A 41 -12.16 5.91 -1.95
CA ASN A 41 -12.42 7.35 -1.84
C ASN A 41 -13.83 7.59 -1.27
N THR A 42 -14.29 8.84 -1.34
CA THR A 42 -15.63 9.26 -0.89
C THR A 42 -16.79 8.55 -1.60
N SER A 43 -16.55 8.00 -2.80
CA SER A 43 -17.55 7.28 -3.60
C SER A 43 -17.60 5.78 -3.32
N GLY A 44 -16.62 5.24 -2.57
CA GLY A 44 -16.55 3.83 -2.21
C GLY A 44 -15.18 3.21 -2.50
N THR A 45 -15.15 1.87 -2.49
CA THR A 45 -13.97 1.05 -2.78
C THR A 45 -14.09 0.41 -4.15
N PHE A 46 -13.04 0.54 -4.96
CA PHE A 46 -13.01 0.12 -6.36
C PHE A 46 -11.79 -0.74 -6.64
N GLU A 47 -11.98 -1.86 -7.33
CA GLU A 47 -10.90 -2.73 -7.77
C GLU A 47 -10.07 -2.05 -8.88
N ILE A 48 -8.75 -2.23 -8.82
CA ILE A 48 -7.80 -1.77 -9.83
C ILE A 48 -7.66 -2.85 -10.90
N ASN A 49 -7.93 -2.48 -12.15
CA ASN A 49 -7.88 -3.41 -13.28
C ASN A 49 -6.66 -3.17 -14.18
N ASN A 50 -6.13 -1.96 -14.18
CA ASN A 50 -4.91 -1.64 -14.92
C ASN A 50 -4.02 -0.71 -14.10
N ALA A 51 -2.74 -1.01 -14.11
CA ALA A 51 -1.69 -0.12 -13.63
C ALA A 51 -0.74 0.20 -14.77
N PHE A 52 -0.38 1.46 -14.87
CA PHE A 52 0.53 1.96 -15.87
C PHE A 52 1.65 2.76 -15.22
N PHE A 53 2.79 2.78 -15.91
CA PHE A 53 3.86 3.69 -15.57
C PHE A 53 4.44 4.35 -16.82
N SER A 54 5.04 5.51 -16.64
CA SER A 54 5.90 6.14 -17.63
C SER A 54 7.11 6.77 -16.97
N ASP A 55 8.19 6.84 -17.72
CA ASP A 55 9.36 7.63 -17.33
C ASP A 55 8.99 9.12 -17.34
N ALA A 56 9.41 9.85 -16.31
CA ALA A 56 9.22 11.28 -16.16
C ALA A 56 10.51 11.95 -15.67
N GLY A 57 11.66 11.61 -16.27
CA GLY A 57 12.96 12.18 -15.91
C GLY A 57 13.48 11.56 -14.62
N ASP A 58 13.62 12.33 -13.55
CA ASP A 58 14.07 11.83 -12.24
C ASP A 58 12.96 11.12 -11.44
N SER A 59 11.76 11.04 -12.01
CA SER A 59 10.57 10.45 -11.39
C SER A 59 9.92 9.40 -12.29
N TYR A 60 9.10 8.55 -11.68
CA TYR A 60 8.10 7.76 -12.37
C TYR A 60 6.75 8.46 -12.29
N LYS A 61 5.98 8.42 -13.37
CA LYS A 61 4.54 8.66 -13.31
C LYS A 61 3.84 7.32 -13.24
N ILE A 62 3.04 7.09 -12.21
CA ILE A 62 2.32 5.83 -11.97
C ILE A 62 0.82 6.13 -12.00
N SER A 63 0.04 5.38 -12.77
CA SER A 63 -1.40 5.58 -12.88
C SER A 63 -2.15 4.27 -12.65
N LEU A 64 -3.11 4.27 -11.72
CA LEU A 64 -3.95 3.13 -11.40
C LEU A 64 -5.38 3.43 -11.85
N TYR A 65 -5.97 2.49 -12.60
CA TYR A 65 -7.29 2.62 -13.20
C TYR A 65 -8.21 1.51 -12.72
N THR A 66 -9.44 1.91 -12.40
CA THR A 66 -10.53 0.98 -12.06
C THR A 66 -11.43 0.76 -13.27
N ASN A 67 -12.23 -0.29 -13.26
CA ASN A 67 -13.26 -0.52 -14.29
C ASN A 67 -14.34 0.59 -14.31
N SER A 68 -14.58 1.25 -13.18
CA SER A 68 -15.40 2.46 -13.17
C SER A 68 -14.56 3.59 -13.76
N GLY A 69 -14.71 3.86 -15.07
CA GLY A 69 -13.84 4.77 -15.85
C GLY A 69 -13.65 6.20 -15.30
N ASN A 70 -14.32 6.55 -14.21
CA ASN A 70 -14.12 7.77 -13.46
C ASN A 70 -13.08 7.62 -12.33
N ASN A 71 -12.94 6.48 -11.65
CA ASN A 71 -12.02 6.36 -10.51
C ASN A 71 -10.63 5.94 -10.98
N ASN A 72 -9.69 6.87 -10.93
CA ASN A 72 -8.28 6.65 -11.15
C ASN A 72 -7.45 7.47 -10.16
N VAL A 73 -6.22 7.03 -9.94
CA VAL A 73 -5.20 7.81 -9.23
C VAL A 73 -3.94 7.87 -10.06
N THR A 74 -3.25 9.00 -10.00
CA THR A 74 -1.96 9.21 -10.63
C THR A 74 -0.98 9.80 -9.62
N PHE A 75 0.22 9.25 -9.61
CA PHE A 75 1.32 9.67 -8.76
C PHE A 75 2.49 10.11 -9.63
N VAL A 76 3.22 11.11 -9.19
CA VAL A 76 4.60 11.34 -9.63
C VAL A 76 5.50 11.05 -8.44
N TYR A 77 6.40 10.08 -8.59
CA TYR A 77 7.19 9.53 -7.49
C TYR A 77 8.68 9.49 -7.85
N PRO A 78 9.59 10.05 -7.04
CA PRO A 78 11.03 10.07 -7.34
C PRO A 78 11.63 8.67 -7.46
N LYS A 79 12.42 8.44 -8.52
CA LYS A 79 13.12 7.17 -8.72
C LYS A 79 14.06 6.84 -7.56
N SER A 80 14.73 7.86 -7.02
CA SER A 80 15.68 7.75 -5.89
C SER A 80 15.03 7.39 -4.55
N LYS A 81 13.69 7.40 -4.47
CA LYS A 81 12.92 7.15 -3.25
C LYS A 81 12.15 5.84 -3.27
N VAL A 82 12.33 4.99 -4.29
CA VAL A 82 11.74 3.64 -4.28
C VAL A 82 12.26 2.88 -3.05
N GLY A 83 11.36 2.18 -2.36
CA GLY A 83 11.63 1.52 -1.07
C GLY A 83 11.53 2.43 0.16
N GLN A 84 11.17 3.70 -0.02
CA GLN A 84 10.94 4.66 1.08
C GLN A 84 9.47 5.08 1.13
N SER A 85 9.01 5.53 2.30
CA SER A 85 7.72 6.22 2.44
C SER A 85 7.95 7.72 2.35
N LEU A 86 7.13 8.42 1.58
CA LEU A 86 7.13 9.87 1.47
C LEU A 86 5.90 10.43 2.16
N ALA A 87 6.12 11.28 3.15
CA ALA A 87 5.04 11.91 3.90
C ALA A 87 4.50 13.16 3.19
N ALA A 88 3.35 13.64 3.66
CA ALA A 88 2.80 14.95 3.27
C ALA A 88 3.75 16.14 3.53
N SER A 89 4.70 16.04 4.47
CA SER A 89 5.71 17.08 4.68
C SER A 89 6.73 17.18 3.54
N GLU A 90 6.82 16.16 2.69
CA GLU A 90 7.75 16.08 1.55
C GLU A 90 7.05 16.43 0.22
N LEU A 91 5.88 17.07 0.28
CA LEU A 91 5.20 17.60 -0.91
C LEU A 91 6.14 18.54 -1.69
N GLY A 92 6.19 18.34 -3.01
CA GLY A 92 7.19 18.96 -3.90
C GLY A 92 8.23 17.95 -4.40
N ALA A 93 8.52 16.89 -3.65
CA ALA A 93 9.24 15.73 -4.17
C ALA A 93 8.31 14.78 -4.95
N TRP A 94 7.03 14.72 -4.59
CA TRP A 94 6.03 13.87 -5.22
C TRP A 94 4.70 14.62 -5.42
N SER A 95 3.84 14.08 -6.28
CA SER A 95 2.49 14.61 -6.52
C SER A 95 1.45 13.50 -6.61
N PHE A 96 0.19 13.87 -6.36
CA PHE A 96 -0.96 12.98 -6.40
C PHE A 96 -2.13 13.64 -7.12
N LYS A 97 -2.87 12.86 -7.90
CA LYS A 97 -4.11 13.29 -8.53
C LYS A 97 -5.14 12.17 -8.57
N SER A 98 -6.34 12.46 -8.10
CA SER A 98 -7.58 11.72 -8.27
C SER A 98 -8.71 12.69 -8.61
N ASN A 99 -9.94 12.19 -8.76
CA ASN A 99 -11.11 13.05 -8.90
C ASN A 99 -11.39 13.86 -7.63
N ASP A 100 -11.20 13.24 -6.46
CA ASP A 100 -11.55 13.84 -5.18
C ASP A 100 -10.44 14.74 -4.65
N LEU A 101 -9.18 14.44 -4.98
CA LEU A 101 -8.00 15.03 -4.35
C LEU A 101 -6.87 15.21 -5.37
N SER A 102 -6.32 16.42 -5.46
CA SER A 102 -5.14 16.71 -6.28
C SER A 102 -4.14 17.55 -5.49
N VAL A 103 -2.90 17.09 -5.45
CA VAL A 103 -1.77 17.78 -4.80
C VAL A 103 -0.63 17.85 -5.81
N ASP A 104 -0.48 19.03 -6.41
CA ASP A 104 0.45 19.27 -7.52
C ASP A 104 1.57 20.23 -7.12
N GLY A 105 2.38 19.84 -6.12
CA GLY A 105 3.51 20.63 -5.61
C GLY A 105 3.18 22.01 -5.02
N LYS A 106 1.97 22.52 -5.24
CA LYS A 106 1.37 23.68 -4.59
C LYS A 106 0.69 23.15 -3.35
N LEU A 107 1.03 23.74 -2.20
CA LEU A 107 0.54 23.42 -0.86
C LEU A 107 -1.00 23.37 -0.79
N GLN A 108 -1.61 22.28 -1.25
CA GLN A 108 -2.82 21.78 -0.65
C GLN A 108 -2.37 20.98 0.58
N THR A 109 -2.70 21.48 1.76
CA THR A 109 -2.27 20.86 3.01
C THR A 109 -2.96 19.52 3.18
N LEU A 110 -2.26 18.44 2.86
CA LEU A 110 -2.61 17.11 3.35
C LEU A 110 -2.43 17.09 4.87
N ALA A 111 -3.28 16.35 5.58
CA ALA A 111 -3.10 16.22 7.02
C ALA A 111 -1.91 15.31 7.36
N THR A 112 -1.38 15.52 8.57
CA THR A 112 -0.41 14.63 9.20
C THR A 112 -0.91 13.19 9.17
N GLY A 113 0.00 12.26 8.87
CA GLY A 113 -0.34 10.85 8.66
C GLY A 113 -0.60 10.49 7.20
N SER A 114 -0.69 11.47 6.29
CA SER A 114 -0.76 11.16 4.85
C SER A 114 0.61 10.73 4.30
N TYR A 115 0.63 9.67 3.51
CA TYR A 115 1.85 9.12 2.91
C TYR A 115 1.60 8.39 1.59
N ILE A 116 2.68 8.18 0.85
CA ILE A 116 2.80 7.19 -0.22
C ILE A 116 4.09 6.39 -0.04
N THR A 117 4.01 5.09 -0.29
CA THR A 117 5.17 4.20 -0.35
C THR A 117 5.12 3.42 -1.65
N VAL A 118 6.16 3.54 -2.48
CA VAL A 118 6.43 2.58 -3.57
C VAL A 118 7.44 1.58 -3.03
N ASN A 119 6.95 0.44 -2.53
CA ASN A 119 7.74 -0.59 -1.86
C ASN A 119 8.77 -1.21 -2.82
N SER A 120 8.35 -1.50 -4.04
CA SER A 120 9.20 -2.09 -5.08
C SER A 120 8.73 -1.70 -6.47
N LEU A 121 9.69 -1.62 -7.39
CA LEU A 121 9.46 -1.44 -8.82
C LEU A 121 10.60 -2.13 -9.56
N ALA A 122 10.33 -3.30 -10.14
CA ALA A 122 11.31 -4.12 -10.86
C ALA A 122 10.59 -5.09 -11.79
N ASP A 123 11.23 -5.45 -12.91
CA ASP A 123 10.77 -6.51 -13.83
C ASP A 123 9.30 -6.40 -14.27
N GLY A 124 8.84 -5.16 -14.52
CA GLY A 124 7.46 -4.91 -14.94
C GLY A 124 6.41 -5.10 -13.83
N GLN A 125 6.85 -5.23 -12.58
CA GLN A 125 6.01 -5.35 -11.39
C GLN A 125 6.18 -4.12 -10.49
N ILE A 126 5.13 -3.78 -9.77
CA ILE A 126 5.14 -2.75 -8.74
C ILE A 126 4.47 -3.27 -7.47
N SER A 127 4.89 -2.75 -6.32
CA SER A 127 4.14 -2.79 -5.08
C SER A 127 4.10 -1.39 -4.48
N LEU A 128 2.90 -0.89 -4.19
CA LEU A 128 2.70 0.41 -3.56
C LEU A 128 1.52 0.40 -2.60
N VAL A 129 1.54 1.35 -1.67
CA VAL A 129 0.45 1.69 -0.76
C VAL A 129 0.43 3.19 -0.55
N TYR A 130 -0.74 3.77 -0.35
CA TYR A 130 -0.90 5.18 -0.06
C TYR A 130 -2.12 5.41 0.83
N ASN A 131 -2.03 6.44 1.66
CA ASN A 131 -3.09 6.90 2.53
C ASN A 131 -3.04 8.42 2.54
N LEU A 132 -4.05 9.09 2.00
CA LEU A 132 -4.05 10.53 1.79
C LEU A 132 -5.32 11.16 2.37
N TYR A 133 -5.13 12.07 3.30
CA TYR A 133 -6.23 12.74 3.98
C TYR A 133 -6.14 14.26 3.81
N GLN A 134 -7.28 14.89 3.58
CA GLN A 134 -7.42 16.32 3.49
C GLN A 134 -8.70 16.79 4.17
N THR A 135 -8.57 17.70 5.14
CA THR A 135 -9.71 18.39 5.73
C THR A 135 -10.11 19.58 4.86
N ARG A 136 -11.39 19.65 4.48
CA ARG A 136 -11.98 20.78 3.74
C ARG A 136 -13.19 21.31 4.49
N LYS A 137 -13.56 22.58 4.24
CA LYS A 137 -14.82 23.16 4.75
C LYS A 137 -16.06 22.36 4.34
N SER A 138 -16.01 21.70 3.17
CA SER A 138 -17.10 20.89 2.61
C SER A 138 -17.15 19.46 3.14
N GLY A 139 -16.24 19.07 4.04
CA GLY A 139 -16.08 17.71 4.53
C GLY A 139 -14.69 17.15 4.26
N ASP A 140 -14.29 16.20 5.09
CA ASP A 140 -13.01 15.52 4.97
C ASP A 140 -12.98 14.61 3.75
N VAL A 141 -11.82 14.57 3.10
CA VAL A 141 -11.56 13.70 1.96
C VAL A 141 -10.45 12.74 2.37
N HIS A 142 -10.73 11.44 2.23
CA HIS A 142 -9.77 10.38 2.44
C HIS A 142 -9.68 9.54 1.18
N VAL A 143 -8.48 9.43 0.62
CA VAL A 143 -8.18 8.59 -0.54
C VAL A 143 -7.04 7.67 -0.19
N TYR A 144 -7.29 6.36 -0.19
CA TYR A 144 -6.29 5.37 0.19
C TYR A 144 -6.40 4.16 -0.73
N GLY A 145 -5.31 3.41 -0.84
CA GLY A 145 -5.27 2.29 -1.77
C GLY A 145 -3.95 1.57 -1.70
N ASN A 146 -3.92 0.40 -2.33
CA ASN A 146 -2.70 -0.36 -2.53
C ASN A 146 -2.78 -1.03 -3.89
N TYR A 147 -1.62 -1.32 -4.45
CA TYR A 147 -1.53 -2.11 -5.67
C TYR A 147 -0.25 -2.93 -5.65
N THR A 148 -0.37 -4.24 -5.87
CA THR A 148 0.73 -5.13 -6.16
C THR A 148 0.38 -5.94 -7.41
N GLY A 149 1.21 -5.81 -8.44
CA GLY A 149 0.98 -6.49 -9.70
C GLY A 149 1.71 -5.87 -10.87
N ALA A 150 1.28 -6.27 -12.07
CA ALA A 150 1.92 -5.90 -13.32
C ALA A 150 1.64 -4.46 -13.71
N ILE A 151 2.70 -3.77 -14.12
CA ILE A 151 2.62 -2.41 -14.69
C ILE A 151 2.90 -2.45 -16.17
N LYS A 152 2.08 -1.73 -16.93
CA LYS A 152 2.25 -1.54 -18.37
C LYS A 152 2.92 -0.20 -18.60
N GLN A 153 3.92 -0.15 -19.47
CA GLN A 153 4.45 1.14 -19.89
C GLN A 153 3.41 1.83 -20.78
N LEU A 154 3.05 3.08 -20.47
CA LEU A 154 2.27 3.88 -21.42
C LEU A 154 3.13 4.09 -22.68
N PRO A 155 2.59 3.88 -23.89
CA PRO A 155 3.30 4.25 -25.10
C PRO A 155 3.62 5.75 -25.04
N LEU A 156 4.88 6.10 -25.29
CA LEU A 156 5.28 7.48 -25.54
C LEU A 156 4.52 7.93 -26.80
N LEU A 157 3.56 8.84 -26.63
CA LEU A 157 2.88 9.51 -27.74
C LEU A 157 3.81 10.55 -28.37
#